data_AF-A0A942DE86-F1
#
_entry.id   AF-A0A942DE86-F1
#
_cell.length_a   1.000
_cell.length_b   1.000
_cell.length_c   1.000
_cell.angle_alpha   90.00
_cell.angle_beta   90.00
_cell.angle_gamma   90.00
#
_symmetry.space_group_name_H-M   'P 1'
#
loop_
_entity.id
_entity.type
_entity.pdbx_description
1 polymer ?
#
loop_
_entity_poly.entity_id
_entity_poly.type
_entity_poly.pdbx_seq_one_letter_code
_entity_poly.pdbx_strand_id
1 'polypeptide(L)'
;MRLSALLPMVVLTFGLLQPVTIATNITAGTASGTNTISNADGENALQTQDYERAQQVFTTALANSKRSGEDEGYLRLGLGEALLWQGSLSEAGKEFDKAKSLLKNANITLKARLLDDFSYLYQTQGKMDKAVDASTDCLSIQQSNASNDPAAYIGAAIHLVNLLDRTGQLDEAQKIASQALAVQVAKYGPDSLMAANLNDQLGIIYRKQGHKDKALECFQSSLQSKLSRNAVGQNYTPQPYWDKVLFRFIEGSPNCLRKFVDGDQLEITTANGVTVGAAIVSKSSSFAKYAQINVKVRNDTDKPIQFLPQPPQLVTLKPKIYWAHLIDPTKLAADVEKSGDKKAKWIRFWGENATQTLTTTAIGPAFNGGGGYWGGGYWGGGGWGGNNVPFWNNRRNNSNMSIMNTQIPDYAAQARALQKAADVTESSQRTAENIRNSSLGATTIAPGQTLEGSLYYDVPNFKNGIIDLPVGQATFEFEFPPR
;
A
#
# COMPACT_ATOMS: atom_id res chain seq x y z
N MET A 1 17.71 15.98 -48.58
CA MET A 1 18.46 15.67 -47.34
C MET A 1 17.61 16.14 -46.17
N ARG A 2 17.44 15.27 -45.16
CA ARG A 2 16.30 15.21 -44.23
C ARG A 2 16.18 16.41 -43.27
N LEU A 3 14.96 16.92 -43.11
CA LEU A 3 14.48 17.53 -41.85
C LEU A 3 13.15 16.85 -41.49
N SER A 4 13.24 15.81 -40.68
CA SER A 4 12.12 15.05 -40.12
C SER A 4 12.55 14.53 -38.76
N ALA A 5 12.34 15.32 -37.71
CA ALA A 5 12.28 14.91 -36.31
C ALA A 5 12.06 16.16 -35.45
N LEU A 6 10.82 16.38 -35.00
CA LEU A 6 10.44 17.09 -33.76
C LEU A 6 8.93 17.31 -33.77
N LEU A 7 8.19 16.27 -33.37
CA LEU A 7 6.86 16.41 -32.79
C LEU A 7 6.96 15.77 -31.39
N PRO A 8 6.92 16.56 -30.30
CA PRO A 8 7.03 16.01 -28.96
C PRO A 8 5.76 15.23 -28.63
N MET A 9 5.97 14.07 -28.00
CA MET A 9 4.94 13.26 -27.34
C MET A 9 4.07 14.13 -26.43
N VAL A 10 2.87 14.46 -26.89
CA VAL A 10 1.77 14.82 -26.00
C VAL A 10 1.26 13.49 -25.44
N VAL A 11 1.85 13.06 -24.33
CA VAL A 11 1.26 12.06 -23.45
C VAL A 11 0.02 12.72 -22.85
N LEU A 12 -1.12 12.56 -23.54
CA LEU A 12 -2.43 12.87 -23.00
C LEU A 12 -2.62 11.99 -21.76
N THR A 13 -2.74 12.65 -20.62
CA THR A 13 -3.10 12.10 -19.32
C THR A 13 -4.43 11.35 -19.42
N PHE A 14 -4.36 10.06 -19.72
CA PHE A 14 -5.47 9.12 -19.52
C PHE A 14 -5.59 8.86 -18.02
N GLY A 15 -6.68 9.34 -17.42
CA GLY A 15 -7.10 8.89 -16.10
C GLY A 15 -7.26 7.37 -16.11
N LEU A 16 -6.60 6.73 -15.15
CA LEU A 16 -6.61 5.30 -14.85
C LEU A 16 -7.99 4.66 -15.02
N LEU A 17 -8.22 3.93 -16.10
CA LEU A 17 -9.35 3.02 -16.24
C LEU A 17 -8.82 1.73 -16.85
N GLN A 18 -8.68 0.71 -16.01
CA GLN A 18 -8.35 -0.65 -16.42
C GLN A 18 -9.66 -1.38 -16.73
N PRO A 19 -9.64 -2.31 -17.70
CA PRO A 19 -10.82 -3.00 -18.19
C PRO A 19 -11.52 -3.84 -17.16
N VAL A 20 -12.67 -4.37 -17.60
CA VAL A 20 -13.60 -5.36 -17.06
C VAL A 20 -13.56 -6.59 -17.97
N THR A 21 -13.47 -7.82 -17.47
CA THR A 21 -13.47 -9.04 -18.29
C THR A 21 -14.44 -9.97 -17.51
N ILE A 22 -15.34 -10.72 -18.18
CA ILE A 22 -16.29 -11.68 -17.56
C ILE A 22 -15.82 -13.16 -17.60
N ALA A 23 -15.32 -13.75 -16.50
CA ALA A 23 -15.57 -15.18 -16.28
C ALA A 23 -15.63 -15.59 -14.83
N THR A 24 -16.66 -16.39 -14.56
CA THR A 24 -16.65 -17.33 -13.46
C THR A 24 -17.41 -18.61 -13.83
N ASN A 25 -16.97 -19.71 -13.22
CA ASN A 25 -17.48 -21.09 -13.24
C ASN A 25 -16.97 -22.04 -14.34
N ILE A 26 -15.66 -22.34 -14.30
CA ILE A 26 -15.20 -23.73 -14.49
C ILE A 26 -14.33 -24.10 -13.28
N THR A 27 -14.97 -24.46 -12.16
CA THR A 27 -14.27 -25.19 -11.09
C THR A 27 -15.23 -26.16 -10.40
N ALA A 28 -14.89 -27.44 -10.57
CA ALA A 28 -15.25 -28.57 -9.72
C ALA A 28 -16.74 -28.77 -9.37
N GLY A 29 -17.50 -29.28 -10.34
CA GLY A 29 -18.67 -30.11 -10.09
C GLY A 29 -18.50 -31.44 -10.80
N THR A 30 -18.33 -32.52 -10.04
CA THR A 30 -18.45 -33.89 -10.56
C THR A 30 -19.88 -34.10 -11.05
N ALA A 31 -20.13 -33.78 -12.32
CA ALA A 31 -21.27 -34.22 -13.08
C ALA A 31 -20.76 -34.63 -14.46
N SER A 32 -20.97 -35.90 -14.81
CA SER A 32 -20.54 -36.47 -16.07
C SER A 32 -21.19 -35.71 -17.24
N GLY A 33 -20.41 -35.18 -18.19
CA GLY A 33 -20.95 -34.86 -19.53
C GLY A 33 -20.83 -33.44 -20.09
N THR A 34 -19.89 -32.57 -19.69
CA THR A 34 -19.66 -31.29 -20.41
C THR A 34 -18.18 -31.05 -20.69
N ASN A 35 -17.83 -30.89 -21.97
CA ASN A 35 -16.48 -30.56 -22.46
C ASN A 35 -15.93 -29.32 -21.75
N THR A 36 -15.01 -29.51 -20.80
CA THR A 36 -14.28 -28.41 -20.15
C THR A 36 -13.22 -27.86 -21.12
N ILE A 37 -13.63 -26.90 -21.93
CA ILE A 37 -12.72 -26.06 -22.71
C ILE A 37 -12.09 -25.07 -21.72
N SER A 38 -10.93 -25.41 -21.17
CA SER A 38 -10.24 -24.52 -20.23
C SER A 38 -8.74 -24.51 -20.47
N ASN A 39 -8.17 -23.30 -20.50
CA ASN A 39 -6.74 -23.06 -20.41
C ASN A 39 -6.48 -22.21 -19.15
N ALA A 40 -6.52 -22.89 -17.99
CA ALA A 40 -6.42 -22.24 -16.68
C ALA A 40 -5.16 -21.38 -16.51
N ASP A 41 -4.02 -21.82 -17.09
CA ASP A 41 -2.77 -21.07 -17.02
C ASP A 41 -2.85 -19.76 -17.81
N GLY A 42 -3.48 -19.76 -18.99
CA GLY A 42 -3.69 -18.57 -19.80
C GLY A 42 -4.67 -17.59 -19.15
N GLU A 43 -5.77 -18.10 -18.61
CA GLU A 43 -6.76 -17.28 -17.89
C GLU A 43 -6.19 -16.68 -16.60
N ASN A 44 -5.40 -17.44 -15.84
CA ASN A 44 -4.70 -16.91 -14.66
C ASN A 44 -3.72 -15.81 -15.06
N ALA A 45 -2.97 -15.98 -16.17
CA ALA A 45 -2.08 -14.95 -16.67
C ALA A 45 -2.83 -13.67 -17.07
N LEU A 46 -4.02 -13.78 -17.70
CA LEU A 46 -4.89 -12.63 -17.98
C LEU A 46 -5.36 -11.96 -16.69
N GLN A 47 -5.82 -12.73 -15.71
CA GLN A 47 -6.31 -12.23 -14.40
C GLN A 47 -5.22 -11.49 -13.62
N THR A 48 -4.00 -12.01 -13.68
CA THR A 48 -2.84 -11.42 -12.99
C THR A 48 -2.17 -10.31 -13.80
N GLN A 49 -2.74 -9.95 -14.95
CA GLN A 49 -2.26 -8.93 -15.88
C GLN A 49 -0.86 -9.23 -16.46
N ASP A 50 -0.44 -10.49 -16.40
CA ASP A 50 0.76 -10.99 -17.06
C ASP A 50 0.43 -11.31 -18.52
N TYR A 51 0.19 -10.26 -19.31
CA TYR A 51 -0.31 -10.39 -20.68
C TYR A 51 0.70 -11.05 -21.63
N GLU A 52 1.99 -10.87 -21.39
CA GLU A 52 3.04 -11.54 -22.17
C GLU A 52 2.98 -13.06 -21.96
N ARG A 53 2.84 -13.50 -20.69
CA ARG A 53 2.64 -14.91 -20.37
C ARG A 53 1.34 -15.45 -20.93
N ALA A 54 0.24 -14.69 -20.82
CA ALA A 54 -1.04 -15.08 -21.39
C ALA A 54 -0.92 -15.34 -22.89
N GLN A 55 -0.31 -14.40 -23.62
CA GLN A 55 -0.05 -14.54 -25.05
C GLN A 55 0.76 -15.79 -25.37
N GLN A 56 1.86 -16.05 -24.64
CA GLN A 56 2.68 -17.24 -24.85
C GLN A 56 1.86 -18.52 -24.65
N VAL A 57 1.13 -18.61 -23.54
CA VAL A 57 0.34 -19.79 -23.18
C VAL A 57 -0.75 -20.07 -24.20
N PHE A 58 -1.52 -19.05 -24.62
CA PHE A 58 -2.56 -19.24 -25.64
C PHE A 58 -1.97 -19.57 -27.02
N THR A 59 -0.84 -18.97 -27.39
CA THR A 59 -0.16 -19.27 -28.66
C THR A 59 0.33 -20.72 -28.70
N THR A 60 0.97 -21.19 -27.63
CA THR A 60 1.41 -22.59 -27.51
C THR A 60 0.23 -23.55 -27.54
N ALA A 61 -0.88 -23.21 -26.89
CA ALA A 61 -2.09 -24.03 -26.91
C ALA A 61 -2.72 -24.11 -28.31
N LEU A 62 -2.70 -23.02 -29.09
CA LEU A 62 -3.17 -22.97 -30.47
C LEU A 62 -2.26 -23.73 -31.44
N ALA A 63 -0.95 -23.80 -31.17
CA ALA A 63 -0.01 -24.57 -31.99
C ALA A 63 -0.22 -26.10 -31.88
N ASN A 64 -0.99 -26.56 -30.89
CA ASN A 64 -1.36 -27.96 -30.75
C ASN A 64 -2.45 -28.33 -31.77
N SER A 65 -2.13 -29.22 -32.72
CA SER A 65 -2.96 -29.60 -33.87
C SER A 65 -4.30 -30.28 -33.53
N LYS A 66 -4.58 -30.53 -32.25
CA LYS A 66 -5.85 -31.14 -31.79
C LYS A 66 -6.96 -30.13 -31.47
N ARG A 67 -6.68 -28.83 -31.44
CA ARG A 67 -7.68 -27.79 -31.11
C ARG A 67 -8.43 -27.36 -32.37
N SER A 68 -9.76 -27.41 -32.36
CA SER A 68 -10.61 -26.99 -33.48
C SER A 68 -11.99 -26.55 -32.98
N GLY A 69 -12.75 -25.80 -33.80
CA GLY A 69 -14.12 -25.39 -33.47
C GLY A 69 -14.19 -24.44 -32.28
N GLU A 70 -15.10 -24.71 -31.32
CA GLU A 70 -15.30 -23.87 -30.14
C GLU A 70 -14.05 -23.77 -29.26
N ASP A 71 -13.29 -24.87 -29.11
CA ASP A 71 -12.02 -24.89 -28.37
C ASP A 71 -10.99 -23.91 -28.94
N GLU A 72 -10.85 -23.90 -30.26
CA GLU A 72 -9.95 -22.98 -30.94
C GLU A 72 -10.48 -21.54 -30.81
N GLY A 73 -11.79 -21.34 -30.96
CA GLY A 73 -12.43 -20.03 -30.78
C GLY A 73 -12.17 -19.44 -29.39
N TYR A 74 -12.29 -20.25 -28.34
CA TYR A 74 -11.99 -19.86 -26.96
C TYR A 74 -10.51 -19.47 -26.77
N LEU A 75 -9.58 -20.26 -27.29
CA LEU A 75 -8.15 -19.93 -27.18
C LEU A 75 -7.78 -18.65 -27.94
N ARG A 76 -8.43 -18.40 -29.08
CA ARG A 76 -8.26 -17.17 -29.86
C ARG A 76 -8.83 -15.93 -29.15
N LEU A 77 -9.92 -16.08 -28.40
CA LEU A 77 -10.41 -15.01 -27.52
C LEU A 77 -9.35 -14.61 -26.51
N GLY A 78 -8.85 -15.57 -25.72
CA GLY A 78 -7.83 -15.29 -24.71
C GLY A 78 -6.52 -14.72 -25.28
N LEU A 79 -6.11 -15.19 -26.47
CA LEU A 79 -4.98 -14.60 -27.18
C LEU A 79 -5.26 -13.15 -27.63
N GLY A 80 -6.45 -12.90 -28.17
CA GLY A 80 -6.88 -11.57 -28.59
C GLY A 80 -6.91 -10.58 -27.44
N GLU A 81 -7.40 -11.00 -26.26
CA GLU A 81 -7.39 -10.21 -25.03
C GLU A 81 -5.96 -9.89 -24.58
N ALA A 82 -5.07 -10.90 -24.53
CA ALA A 82 -3.67 -10.68 -24.17
C ALA A 82 -2.99 -9.66 -25.10
N LEU A 83 -3.28 -9.73 -26.40
CA LEU A 83 -2.75 -8.78 -27.39
C LEU A 83 -3.36 -7.39 -27.25
N LEU A 84 -4.66 -7.31 -26.97
CA LEU A 84 -5.38 -6.05 -26.74
C LEU A 84 -4.76 -5.28 -25.57
N TRP A 85 -4.52 -5.95 -24.44
CA TRP A 85 -3.96 -5.32 -23.25
C TRP A 85 -2.49 -4.93 -23.37
N GLN A 86 -1.76 -5.56 -24.30
CA GLN A 86 -0.43 -5.13 -24.72
C GLN A 86 -0.44 -3.97 -25.73
N GLY A 87 -1.62 -3.53 -26.19
CA GLY A 87 -1.76 -2.48 -27.20
C GLY A 87 -1.58 -2.94 -28.64
N SER A 88 -1.46 -4.25 -28.89
CA SER A 88 -1.34 -4.84 -30.23
C SER A 88 -2.72 -4.97 -30.90
N LEU A 89 -3.35 -3.82 -31.18
CA LEU A 89 -4.77 -3.74 -31.56
C LEU A 89 -5.11 -4.39 -32.91
N SER A 90 -4.16 -4.38 -33.87
CA SER A 90 -4.35 -5.00 -35.18
C SER A 90 -4.41 -6.52 -35.06
N GLU A 91 -3.49 -7.08 -34.27
CA GLU A 91 -3.35 -8.51 -34.05
C GLU A 91 -4.50 -9.02 -33.19
N ALA A 92 -4.88 -8.30 -32.14
CA ALA A 92 -6.07 -8.58 -31.33
C ALA A 92 -7.34 -8.66 -32.20
N GLY A 93 -7.55 -7.69 -33.08
CA GLY A 93 -8.69 -7.69 -34.00
C GLY A 93 -8.73 -8.91 -34.92
N LYS A 94 -7.58 -9.33 -35.46
CA LYS A 94 -7.49 -10.56 -36.29
C LYS A 94 -7.87 -11.80 -35.51
N GLU A 95 -7.45 -11.92 -34.25
CA GLU A 95 -7.80 -13.07 -33.41
C GLU A 95 -9.28 -13.06 -33.02
N PHE A 96 -9.86 -11.90 -32.69
CA PHE A 96 -11.29 -11.79 -32.44
C PHE A 96 -12.15 -12.08 -33.67
N ASP A 97 -11.75 -11.68 -34.88
CA ASP A 97 -12.46 -12.01 -36.11
C ASP A 97 -12.46 -13.52 -36.39
N LYS A 98 -11.33 -14.19 -36.15
CA LYS A 98 -11.24 -15.65 -36.23
C LYS A 98 -12.10 -16.31 -35.16
N ALA A 99 -12.03 -15.85 -33.90
CA ALA A 99 -12.86 -16.34 -32.82
C ALA A 99 -14.35 -16.19 -33.14
N LYS A 100 -14.78 -15.04 -33.68
CA LYS A 100 -16.15 -14.79 -34.13
C LYS A 100 -16.64 -15.81 -35.15
N SER A 101 -15.77 -16.21 -36.09
CA SER A 101 -16.11 -17.21 -37.10
C SER A 101 -16.34 -18.60 -36.51
N LEU A 102 -15.59 -18.95 -35.47
CA LEU A 102 -15.62 -20.25 -34.78
C LEU A 102 -16.73 -20.33 -33.72
N LEU A 103 -17.08 -19.20 -33.10
CA LEU A 103 -18.01 -19.13 -31.96
C LEU A 103 -19.46 -18.78 -32.36
N LYS A 104 -19.83 -18.87 -33.64
CA LYS A 104 -21.19 -18.54 -34.13
C LYS A 104 -22.29 -19.29 -33.37
N ASN A 105 -22.06 -20.55 -33.03
CA ASN A 105 -23.00 -21.42 -32.32
C ASN A 105 -22.58 -21.70 -30.87
N ALA A 106 -21.59 -20.96 -30.35
CA ALA A 106 -21.11 -21.15 -29.00
C ALA A 106 -22.17 -20.80 -27.95
N ASN A 107 -21.90 -21.22 -26.72
CA ASN A 107 -22.69 -20.87 -25.56
C ASN A 107 -22.76 -19.35 -25.34
N ILE A 108 -23.74 -18.93 -24.53
CA ILE A 108 -24.04 -17.52 -24.29
C ILE A 108 -22.86 -16.75 -23.70
N THR A 109 -22.08 -17.40 -22.82
CA THR A 109 -20.94 -16.80 -22.13
C THR A 109 -19.83 -16.43 -23.10
N LEU A 110 -19.45 -17.33 -24.02
CA LEU A 110 -18.40 -17.04 -25.01
C LEU A 110 -18.83 -15.98 -26.02
N LYS A 111 -20.11 -15.96 -26.40
CA LYS A 111 -20.66 -14.91 -27.28
C LYS A 111 -20.63 -13.53 -26.61
N ALA A 112 -21.02 -13.46 -25.34
CA ALA A 112 -20.98 -12.22 -24.59
C ALA A 112 -19.53 -11.74 -24.39
N ARG A 113 -18.60 -12.62 -24.00
CA ARG A 113 -17.16 -12.31 -23.87
C ARG A 113 -16.60 -11.72 -25.17
N LEU A 114 -16.84 -12.38 -26.30
CA LEU A 114 -16.40 -11.89 -27.62
C LEU A 114 -16.91 -10.47 -27.92
N LEU A 115 -18.17 -10.17 -27.62
CA LEU A 115 -18.76 -8.86 -27.85
C LEU A 115 -18.16 -7.80 -26.92
N ASP A 116 -17.93 -8.16 -25.65
CA ASP A 116 -17.27 -7.30 -24.68
C ASP A 116 -15.83 -6.95 -25.11
N ASP A 117 -15.09 -7.96 -25.58
CA ASP A 117 -13.73 -7.78 -26.10
C ASP A 117 -13.68 -6.90 -27.36
N PHE A 118 -14.63 -7.09 -28.28
CA PHE A 118 -14.79 -6.18 -29.42
C PHE A 118 -15.12 -4.76 -28.97
N SER A 119 -15.94 -4.59 -27.93
CA SER A 119 -16.24 -3.29 -27.37
C SER A 119 -14.98 -2.60 -26.84
N TYR A 120 -14.14 -3.30 -26.07
CA TYR A 120 -12.84 -2.78 -25.62
C TYR A 120 -11.89 -2.45 -26.78
N LEU A 121 -11.83 -3.32 -27.79
CA LEU A 121 -11.01 -3.07 -28.97
C LEU A 121 -11.46 -1.79 -29.69
N TYR A 122 -12.76 -1.62 -29.92
CA TYR A 122 -13.30 -0.42 -30.56
C TYR A 122 -13.11 0.82 -29.71
N GLN A 123 -13.30 0.73 -28.39
CA GLN A 123 -13.04 1.80 -27.45
C GLN A 123 -11.58 2.27 -27.52
N THR A 124 -10.64 1.32 -27.53
CA THR A 124 -9.19 1.60 -27.59
C THR A 124 -8.78 2.18 -28.94
N GLN A 125 -9.48 1.81 -30.02
CA GLN A 125 -9.31 2.40 -31.35
C GLN A 125 -10.02 3.77 -31.51
N GLY A 126 -10.71 4.27 -30.48
CA GLY A 126 -11.46 5.53 -30.54
C GLY A 126 -12.80 5.44 -31.31
N LYS A 127 -13.24 4.25 -31.70
CA LYS A 127 -14.51 3.99 -32.41
C LYS A 127 -15.65 3.84 -31.41
N MET A 128 -15.99 4.93 -30.72
CA MET A 128 -16.93 4.91 -29.58
C MET A 128 -18.32 4.37 -29.94
N ASP A 129 -18.89 4.74 -31.08
CA ASP A 129 -20.22 4.25 -31.49
C ASP A 129 -20.25 2.72 -31.61
N LYS A 130 -19.23 2.13 -32.25
CA LYS A 130 -19.11 0.66 -32.36
C LYS A 130 -18.87 -0.02 -31.02
N ALA A 131 -18.19 0.65 -30.09
CA ALA A 131 -17.99 0.14 -28.75
C ALA A 131 -19.31 0.08 -27.97
N VAL A 132 -20.14 1.13 -28.09
CA VAL A 132 -21.49 1.18 -27.51
C VAL A 132 -22.37 0.09 -28.12
N ASP A 133 -22.38 -0.06 -29.45
CA ASP A 133 -23.16 -1.11 -30.12
C ASP A 133 -22.77 -2.51 -29.61
N ALA A 134 -21.47 -2.82 -29.59
CA ALA A 134 -20.98 -4.13 -29.16
C ALA A 134 -21.28 -4.40 -27.66
N SER A 135 -21.17 -3.39 -26.80
CA SER A 135 -21.49 -3.52 -25.37
C SER A 135 -23.01 -3.64 -25.13
N THR A 136 -23.82 -2.98 -25.95
CA THR A 136 -25.29 -3.11 -25.94
C THR A 136 -25.73 -4.51 -26.34
N ASP A 137 -25.15 -5.05 -27.40
CA ASP A 137 -25.38 -6.45 -27.82
C ASP A 137 -24.96 -7.43 -26.71
N CYS A 138 -23.80 -7.20 -26.07
CA CYS A 138 -23.32 -8.00 -24.94
C CYS A 138 -24.32 -7.99 -23.78
N LEU A 139 -24.76 -6.80 -23.35
CA LEU A 139 -25.74 -6.66 -22.28
C LEU A 139 -27.08 -7.32 -22.63
N SER A 140 -27.57 -7.16 -23.86
CA SER A 140 -28.82 -7.79 -24.31
C SER A 140 -28.76 -9.31 -24.24
N ILE A 141 -27.61 -9.91 -24.59
CA ILE A 141 -27.40 -11.35 -24.46
C ILE A 141 -27.43 -11.74 -22.97
N GLN A 142 -26.67 -11.06 -22.12
CA GLN A 142 -26.60 -11.37 -20.69
C GLN A 142 -27.91 -11.10 -19.93
N GLN A 143 -28.73 -10.16 -20.40
CA GLN A 143 -30.04 -9.84 -19.81
C GLN A 143 -30.96 -11.06 -19.77
N SER A 144 -30.90 -11.92 -20.80
CA SER A 144 -31.69 -13.16 -20.87
C SER A 144 -31.24 -14.21 -19.83
N ASN A 145 -30.03 -14.09 -19.30
CA ASN A 145 -29.43 -15.00 -18.32
C ASN A 145 -29.18 -14.36 -16.95
N ALA A 146 -29.65 -13.13 -16.73
CA ALA A 146 -29.35 -12.33 -15.54
C ALA A 146 -29.78 -12.98 -14.22
N SER A 147 -30.79 -13.86 -14.23
CA SER A 147 -31.20 -14.60 -13.03
C SER A 147 -30.24 -15.74 -12.66
N ASN A 148 -29.60 -16.36 -13.65
CA ASN A 148 -28.68 -17.49 -13.45
C ASN A 148 -27.24 -17.02 -13.25
N ASP A 149 -26.85 -15.94 -13.94
CA ASP A 149 -25.54 -15.30 -13.80
C ASP A 149 -25.67 -13.77 -13.65
N PRO A 150 -26.06 -13.31 -12.44
CA PRO A 150 -26.17 -11.88 -12.15
C PRO A 150 -24.84 -11.13 -12.31
N ALA A 151 -23.71 -11.80 -12.04
CA ALA A 151 -22.39 -11.18 -12.08
C ALA A 151 -22.00 -10.81 -13.52
N ALA A 152 -22.22 -11.72 -14.48
CA ALA A 152 -21.97 -11.44 -15.89
C ALA A 152 -22.86 -10.31 -16.44
N TYR A 153 -24.13 -10.29 -16.06
CA TYR A 153 -25.05 -9.19 -16.41
C TYR A 153 -24.56 -7.84 -15.89
N ILE A 154 -24.15 -7.78 -14.62
CA ILE A 154 -23.70 -6.54 -14.00
C ILE A 154 -22.38 -6.05 -14.61
N GLY A 155 -21.45 -6.95 -14.92
CA GLY A 155 -20.21 -6.58 -15.62
C GLY A 155 -20.47 -5.91 -16.97
N ALA A 156 -21.31 -6.53 -17.80
CA ALA A 156 -21.71 -5.96 -19.08
C ALA A 156 -22.42 -4.61 -18.90
N ALA A 157 -23.30 -4.49 -17.90
CA ALA A 157 -24.02 -3.26 -17.62
C ALA A 157 -23.07 -2.12 -17.24
N ILE A 158 -22.08 -2.39 -16.38
CA ILE A 158 -21.11 -1.36 -15.97
C ILE A 158 -20.24 -0.93 -17.14
N HIS A 159 -19.80 -1.86 -17.99
CA HIS A 159 -19.02 -1.48 -19.18
C HIS A 159 -19.83 -0.54 -20.09
N LEU A 160 -21.08 -0.88 -20.39
CA LEU A 160 -21.95 -0.02 -21.21
C LEU A 160 -22.22 1.33 -20.54
N VAL A 161 -22.48 1.36 -19.23
CA VAL A 161 -22.66 2.61 -18.46
C VAL A 161 -21.46 3.53 -18.60
N ASN A 162 -20.24 2.99 -18.50
CA ASN A 162 -19.01 3.78 -18.69
C ASN A 162 -18.89 4.34 -20.11
N LEU A 163 -19.27 3.57 -21.14
CA LEU A 163 -19.25 4.03 -22.52
C LEU A 163 -20.29 5.13 -22.78
N LEU A 164 -21.50 4.96 -22.24
CA LEU A 164 -22.57 5.96 -22.33
C LEU A 164 -22.21 7.25 -21.59
N ASP A 165 -21.60 7.13 -20.40
CA ASP A 165 -21.10 8.28 -19.64
C ASP A 165 -20.04 9.08 -20.41
N ARG A 166 -19.14 8.40 -21.13
CA ARG A 166 -18.11 9.03 -21.98
C ARG A 166 -18.67 9.66 -23.25
N THR A 167 -19.77 9.12 -23.78
CA THR A 167 -20.46 9.64 -24.98
C THR A 167 -21.54 10.68 -24.64
N GLY A 168 -21.77 10.95 -23.35
CA GLY A 168 -22.74 11.94 -22.88
C GLY A 168 -24.20 11.47 -22.84
N GLN A 169 -24.44 10.17 -23.05
CA GLN A 169 -25.77 9.55 -23.03
C GLN A 169 -26.19 9.22 -21.58
N LEU A 170 -26.25 10.25 -20.74
CA LEU A 170 -26.36 10.13 -19.29
C LEU A 170 -27.68 9.50 -18.82
N ASP A 171 -28.80 9.78 -19.50
CA ASP A 171 -30.12 9.25 -19.11
C ASP A 171 -30.20 7.74 -19.30
N GLU A 172 -29.60 7.23 -20.39
CA GLU A 172 -29.52 5.80 -20.64
C GLU A 172 -28.54 5.11 -19.68
N ALA A 173 -27.39 5.74 -19.42
CA ALA A 173 -26.43 5.27 -18.43
C ALA A 173 -27.08 5.15 -17.04
N GLN A 174 -27.85 6.15 -16.62
CA GLN A 174 -28.57 6.15 -15.35
C GLN A 174 -29.56 4.98 -15.26
N LYS A 175 -30.34 4.74 -16.34
CA LYS A 175 -31.33 3.67 -16.40
C LYS A 175 -30.66 2.30 -16.23
N ILE A 176 -29.59 2.04 -16.99
CA ILE A 176 -28.88 0.76 -16.96
C ILE A 176 -28.21 0.54 -15.61
N ALA A 177 -27.52 1.55 -15.06
CA ALA A 177 -26.90 1.45 -13.74
C ALA A 177 -27.92 1.19 -12.63
N SER A 178 -29.11 1.81 -12.70
CA SER A 178 -30.19 1.57 -11.75
C SER A 178 -30.76 0.15 -11.83
N GLN A 179 -30.91 -0.39 -13.05
CA GLN A 179 -31.35 -1.77 -13.27
C GLN A 179 -30.32 -2.79 -12.75
N ALA A 180 -29.04 -2.58 -13.06
CA ALA A 180 -27.96 -3.40 -12.55
C ALA A 180 -27.88 -3.37 -11.02
N LEU A 181 -28.06 -2.20 -10.40
CA LEU A 181 -28.11 -2.07 -8.95
C LEU A 181 -29.28 -2.85 -8.36
N ALA A 182 -30.47 -2.77 -8.95
CA ALA A 182 -31.63 -3.54 -8.47
C ALA A 182 -31.38 -5.06 -8.51
N VAL A 183 -30.76 -5.57 -9.57
CA VAL A 183 -30.37 -7.00 -9.67
C VAL A 183 -29.33 -7.36 -8.62
N GLN A 184 -28.29 -6.53 -8.44
CA GLN A 184 -27.23 -6.77 -7.47
C GLN A 184 -27.76 -6.79 -6.03
N VAL A 185 -28.62 -5.82 -5.68
CA VAL A 185 -29.24 -5.71 -4.36
C VAL A 185 -30.18 -6.88 -4.09
N ALA A 186 -31.00 -7.26 -5.07
CA ALA A 186 -31.93 -8.39 -4.92
C ALA A 186 -31.21 -9.72 -4.66
N LYS A 187 -30.02 -9.93 -5.25
CA LYS A 187 -29.28 -11.19 -5.12
C LYS A 187 -28.31 -11.22 -3.94
N TYR A 188 -27.56 -10.14 -3.72
CA TYR A 188 -26.42 -10.10 -2.80
C TYR A 188 -26.56 -9.08 -1.67
N GLY A 189 -27.68 -8.34 -1.63
CA GLY A 189 -27.95 -7.31 -0.64
C GLY A 189 -27.33 -5.95 -0.96
N PRO A 190 -27.82 -4.89 -0.29
CA PRO A 190 -27.40 -3.50 -0.52
C PRO A 190 -25.98 -3.19 -0.05
N ASP A 191 -25.46 -3.96 0.91
CA ASP A 191 -24.13 -3.75 1.48
C ASP A 191 -23.01 -4.42 0.66
N SER A 192 -23.32 -5.04 -0.49
CA SER A 192 -22.30 -5.66 -1.33
C SER A 192 -21.39 -4.62 -1.97
N LEU A 193 -20.10 -4.94 -2.14
CA LEU A 193 -19.13 -4.01 -2.76
C LEU A 193 -19.53 -3.64 -4.20
N MET A 194 -20.12 -4.59 -4.93
CA MET A 194 -20.62 -4.30 -6.28
C MET A 194 -21.79 -3.32 -6.26
N ALA A 195 -22.69 -3.41 -5.26
CA ALA A 195 -23.73 -2.40 -5.08
C ALA A 195 -23.13 -1.02 -4.73
N ALA A 196 -22.04 -0.98 -3.97
CA ALA A 196 -21.30 0.27 -3.71
C ALA A 196 -20.74 0.88 -5.01
N ASN A 197 -20.16 0.08 -5.89
CA ASN A 197 -19.62 0.57 -7.17
C ASN A 197 -20.70 1.07 -8.12
N LEU A 198 -21.83 0.36 -8.20
CA LEU A 198 -22.98 0.82 -8.98
C LEU A 198 -23.55 2.13 -8.42
N ASN A 199 -23.56 2.30 -7.09
CA ASN A 199 -23.89 3.57 -6.46
C ASN A 199 -22.88 4.67 -6.80
N ASP A 200 -21.56 4.40 -6.80
CA ASP A 200 -20.57 5.40 -7.25
C ASP A 200 -20.81 5.84 -8.69
N GLN A 201 -21.09 4.90 -9.60
CA GLN A 201 -21.39 5.19 -11.01
C GLN A 201 -22.65 6.05 -11.14
N LEU A 202 -23.73 5.69 -10.43
CA LEU A 202 -24.95 6.51 -10.36
C LEU A 202 -24.67 7.90 -9.79
N GLY A 203 -23.83 8.01 -8.75
CA GLY A 203 -23.45 9.29 -8.15
C GLY A 203 -22.71 10.19 -9.15
N ILE A 204 -21.81 9.62 -9.96
CA ILE A 204 -21.11 10.35 -11.03
C ILE A 204 -22.10 10.85 -12.09
N ILE A 205 -23.02 9.99 -12.54
CA ILE A 205 -24.02 10.31 -13.56
C ILE A 205 -24.97 11.40 -13.07
N TYR A 206 -25.53 11.24 -11.87
CA TYR A 206 -26.40 12.26 -11.25
C TYR A 206 -25.70 13.60 -11.09
N ARG A 207 -24.42 13.60 -10.70
CA ARG A 207 -23.63 14.82 -10.60
C ARG A 207 -23.49 15.51 -11.97
N LYS A 208 -23.23 14.76 -13.04
CA LYS A 208 -23.12 15.31 -14.40
C LYS A 208 -24.45 15.84 -14.94
N GLN A 209 -25.58 15.23 -14.56
CA GLN A 209 -26.93 15.72 -14.85
C GLN A 209 -27.35 16.93 -13.98
N GLY A 210 -26.55 17.31 -12.97
CA GLY A 210 -26.84 18.42 -12.06
C GLY A 210 -27.67 18.06 -10.82
N HIS A 211 -28.01 16.78 -10.62
CA HIS A 211 -28.75 16.28 -9.46
C HIS A 211 -27.81 16.02 -8.26
N LYS A 212 -27.32 17.10 -7.64
CA LYS A 212 -26.33 17.04 -6.56
C LYS A 212 -26.79 16.27 -5.33
N ASP A 213 -28.06 16.39 -4.93
CA ASP A 213 -28.58 15.72 -3.73
C ASP A 213 -28.60 14.20 -3.91
N LYS A 214 -29.10 13.72 -5.06
CA LYS A 214 -29.08 12.29 -5.42
C LYS A 214 -27.65 11.75 -5.54
N ALA A 215 -26.74 12.55 -6.10
CA ALA A 215 -25.34 12.16 -6.18
C ALA A 215 -24.72 11.95 -4.79
N LEU A 216 -25.02 12.85 -3.84
CA LEU A 216 -24.56 12.74 -2.46
C LEU A 216 -25.09 11.48 -1.78
N GLU A 217 -26.39 11.17 -1.92
CA GLU A 217 -27.00 9.95 -1.38
C GLU A 217 -26.33 8.67 -1.91
N CYS A 218 -26.05 8.63 -3.22
CA CYS A 218 -25.34 7.53 -3.85
C CYS A 218 -23.92 7.36 -3.28
N PHE A 219 -23.14 8.44 -3.19
CA PHE A 219 -21.78 8.38 -2.66
C PHE A 219 -21.74 8.01 -1.17
N GLN A 220 -22.70 8.49 -0.37
CA GLN A 220 -22.82 8.12 1.04
C GLN A 220 -23.13 6.62 1.20
N SER A 221 -24.07 6.10 0.41
CA SER A 221 -24.42 4.68 0.41
C SER A 221 -23.22 3.81 0.03
N SER A 222 -22.50 4.19 -1.03
CA SER A 222 -21.26 3.51 -1.43
C SER A 222 -20.20 3.52 -0.34
N LEU A 223 -19.94 4.69 0.26
CA LEU A 223 -18.95 4.85 1.32
C LEU A 223 -19.30 4.00 2.55
N GLN A 224 -20.58 3.96 2.94
CA GLN A 224 -21.05 3.16 4.06
C GLN A 224 -20.80 1.66 3.80
N SER A 225 -21.16 1.15 2.62
CA SER A 225 -20.91 -0.25 2.23
C SER A 225 -19.41 -0.58 2.16
N LYS A 226 -18.58 0.36 1.70
CA LYS A 226 -17.11 0.20 1.67
C LYS A 226 -16.51 0.20 3.08
N LEU A 227 -17.00 1.05 3.98
CA LEU A 227 -16.56 1.11 5.37
C LEU A 227 -16.94 -0.16 6.15
N SER A 228 -18.17 -0.65 6.00
CA SER A 228 -18.64 -1.84 6.71
C SER A 228 -17.86 -3.11 6.36
N ARG A 229 -17.28 -3.15 5.15
CA ARG A 229 -16.49 -4.28 4.65
C ARG A 229 -14.98 -4.05 4.69
N ASN A 230 -14.56 -2.92 5.24
CA ASN A 230 -13.17 -2.49 5.29
C ASN A 230 -12.48 -2.51 3.91
N ALA A 231 -13.16 -1.95 2.90
CA ALA A 231 -12.77 -1.99 1.49
C ALA A 231 -12.54 -0.59 0.89
N VAL A 232 -12.30 0.42 1.72
CA VAL A 232 -12.18 1.84 1.30
C VAL A 232 -10.96 2.07 0.39
N GLY A 233 -9.91 1.25 0.52
CA GLY A 233 -8.71 1.31 -0.32
C GLY A 233 -8.74 0.39 -1.55
N GLN A 234 -9.78 -0.44 -1.71
CA GLN A 234 -9.88 -1.31 -2.88
C GLN A 234 -10.37 -0.51 -4.08
N ASN A 235 -9.46 -0.24 -5.02
CA ASN A 235 -9.83 0.21 -6.37
C ASN A 235 -10.56 -0.95 -7.06
N TYR A 236 -11.89 -0.96 -6.99
CA TYR A 236 -12.68 -1.97 -7.67
C TYR A 236 -12.93 -1.53 -9.12
N THR A 237 -12.11 -2.04 -10.03
CA THR A 237 -12.38 -2.01 -11.47
C THR A 237 -13.48 -3.02 -11.78
N PRO A 238 -14.50 -2.67 -12.59
CA PRO A 238 -15.68 -3.51 -12.72
C PRO A 238 -15.51 -4.84 -13.50
N GLN A 239 -14.38 -5.56 -13.42
CA GLN A 239 -14.18 -6.91 -14.01
C GLN A 239 -15.03 -7.99 -13.31
N PRO A 240 -15.71 -8.90 -14.04
CA PRO A 240 -16.05 -10.23 -13.55
C PRO A 240 -15.02 -11.36 -13.78
N TYR A 241 -13.71 -11.11 -13.75
CA TYR A 241 -12.76 -12.18 -13.41
C TYR A 241 -12.21 -11.90 -12.02
N TRP A 242 -12.18 -12.96 -11.23
CA TRP A 242 -11.81 -12.98 -9.83
C TRP A 242 -10.54 -12.19 -9.50
N ASP A 243 -10.70 -11.35 -8.48
CA ASP A 243 -9.87 -11.25 -7.28
C ASP A 243 -8.35 -11.20 -7.49
N LYS A 244 -7.73 -10.08 -7.09
CA LYS A 244 -6.50 -10.21 -6.29
C LYS A 244 -6.81 -11.30 -5.27
N VAL A 245 -6.17 -12.47 -5.36
CA VAL A 245 -6.43 -13.56 -4.40
C VAL A 245 -6.09 -12.99 -3.03
N LEU A 246 -7.12 -12.56 -2.30
CA LEU A 246 -7.00 -11.77 -1.09
C LEU A 246 -7.20 -12.71 0.08
N PHE A 247 -6.12 -13.01 0.78
CA PHE A 247 -6.17 -13.75 2.02
C PHE A 247 -6.21 -12.75 3.17
N ARG A 248 -7.42 -12.38 3.56
CA ARG A 248 -7.67 -11.56 4.74
C ARG A 248 -7.50 -12.40 6.00
N PHE A 249 -6.77 -11.87 6.97
CA PHE A 249 -6.75 -12.42 8.32
C PHE A 249 -8.14 -12.31 8.95
N ILE A 250 -8.71 -13.43 9.37
CA ILE A 250 -10.01 -13.49 10.06
C ILE A 250 -9.82 -14.23 11.38
N GLU A 251 -10.10 -13.54 12.48
CA GLU A 251 -10.00 -14.13 13.82
C GLU A 251 -10.92 -15.35 13.98
N GLY A 252 -10.36 -16.46 14.46
CA GLY A 252 -11.08 -17.74 14.63
C GLY A 252 -11.15 -18.62 13.38
N SER A 253 -10.65 -18.16 12.23
CA SER A 253 -10.55 -19.00 11.03
C SER A 253 -9.48 -20.09 11.19
N PRO A 254 -9.68 -21.33 10.71
CA PRO A 254 -8.73 -22.43 10.85
C PRO A 254 -7.36 -22.17 10.19
N ASN A 255 -7.33 -21.27 9.21
CA ASN A 255 -6.13 -20.89 8.46
C ASN A 255 -5.48 -19.60 8.96
N CYS A 256 -6.02 -19.00 10.03
CA CYS A 256 -5.54 -17.76 10.62
C CYS A 256 -5.15 -18.00 12.09
N LEU A 257 -4.02 -17.46 12.51
CA LEU A 257 -3.51 -17.62 13.86
C LEU A 257 -2.99 -16.30 14.40
N ARG A 258 -3.51 -15.90 15.55
CA ARG A 258 -3.00 -14.76 16.32
C ARG A 258 -2.11 -15.26 17.45
N LYS A 259 -0.91 -14.71 17.56
CA LYS A 259 0.06 -14.99 18.62
C LYS A 259 0.61 -13.70 19.19
N PHE A 260 1.07 -13.74 20.43
CA PHE A 260 1.84 -12.66 21.02
C PHE A 260 3.31 -13.10 21.08
N VAL A 261 4.18 -12.32 20.43
CA VAL A 261 5.63 -12.54 20.41
C VAL A 261 6.29 -11.26 20.87
N ASP A 262 7.10 -11.32 21.93
CA ASP A 262 7.81 -10.16 22.50
C ASP A 262 6.92 -8.95 22.86
N GLY A 263 5.64 -9.18 23.16
CA GLY A 263 4.65 -8.14 23.48
C GLY A 263 3.94 -7.53 22.27
N ASP A 264 4.31 -7.93 21.06
CA ASP A 264 3.66 -7.54 19.81
C ASP A 264 2.69 -8.63 19.34
N GLN A 265 1.60 -8.19 18.70
CA GLN A 265 0.57 -9.08 18.19
C GLN A 265 0.94 -9.47 16.77
N LEU A 266 1.29 -10.75 16.60
CA LEU A 266 1.59 -11.37 15.32
C LEU A 266 0.34 -12.05 14.79
N GLU A 267 -0.12 -11.61 13.64
CA GLU A 267 -1.22 -12.21 12.90
C GLU A 267 -0.64 -13.01 11.74
N ILE A 268 -1.11 -14.25 11.58
CA ILE A 268 -0.59 -15.21 10.62
C ILE A 268 -1.76 -15.72 9.79
N THR A 269 -1.57 -15.78 8.48
CA THR A 269 -2.52 -16.33 7.51
C THR A 269 -1.78 -17.34 6.64
N THR A 270 -2.28 -18.58 6.60
CA THR A 270 -1.73 -19.65 5.75
C THR A 270 -2.71 -19.96 4.63
N ALA A 271 -2.26 -19.87 3.38
CA ALA A 271 -3.07 -20.22 2.23
C ALA A 271 -2.20 -20.79 1.10
N ASN A 272 -2.70 -21.84 0.44
CA ASN A 272 -2.06 -22.44 -0.73
C ASN A 272 -0.56 -22.79 -0.55
N GLY A 273 -0.18 -23.29 0.63
CA GLY A 273 1.22 -23.63 0.93
C GLY A 273 2.13 -22.41 1.17
N VAL A 274 1.57 -21.21 1.33
CA VAL A 274 2.29 -20.00 1.73
C VAL A 274 1.77 -19.54 3.09
N THR A 275 2.67 -19.33 4.04
CA THR A 275 2.33 -18.77 5.36
C THR A 275 2.91 -17.38 5.47
N VAL A 276 2.05 -16.38 5.66
CA VAL A 276 2.45 -14.98 5.84
C VAL A 276 2.05 -14.54 7.24
N GLY A 277 2.96 -13.89 7.96
CA GLY A 277 2.68 -13.26 9.24
C GLY A 277 3.12 -11.80 9.26
N ALA A 278 2.32 -10.95 9.90
CA ALA A 278 2.60 -9.53 10.08
C ALA A 278 2.36 -9.10 11.54
N ALA A 279 3.25 -8.27 12.08
CA ALA A 279 3.13 -7.72 13.43
C ALA A 279 3.52 -6.24 13.46
N ILE A 280 2.68 -5.41 14.11
CA ILE A 280 3.06 -4.03 14.44
C ILE A 280 3.99 -4.04 15.65
N VAL A 281 5.14 -3.38 15.52
CA VAL A 281 6.05 -3.15 16.66
C VAL A 281 5.52 -2.03 17.53
N SER A 282 4.94 -2.37 18.68
CA SER A 282 4.20 -1.44 19.54
C SER A 282 5.07 -0.58 20.46
N LYS A 283 6.33 -0.99 20.68
CA LYS A 283 7.31 -0.30 21.53
C LYS A 283 8.63 -0.07 20.80
N SER A 284 8.64 0.87 19.85
CA SER A 284 9.91 1.44 19.40
C SER A 284 10.12 2.82 19.99
N SER A 285 10.86 2.90 21.10
CA SER A 285 11.37 4.17 21.64
C SER A 285 12.31 4.90 20.66
N SER A 286 12.83 4.19 19.65
CA SER A 286 13.71 4.71 18.60
C SER A 286 12.95 5.21 17.35
N PHE A 287 11.69 4.81 17.15
CA PHE A 287 10.93 5.07 15.91
C PHE A 287 9.55 5.70 16.14
N ALA A 288 9.37 6.59 17.12
CA ALA A 288 8.08 7.29 17.31
C ALA A 288 7.55 8.02 16.04
N LYS A 289 8.43 8.29 15.06
CA LYS A 289 8.11 8.94 13.78
C LYS A 289 7.74 7.97 12.65
N TYR A 290 8.00 6.66 12.80
CA TYR A 290 7.84 5.68 11.74
C TYR A 290 7.10 4.44 12.25
N ALA A 291 6.34 3.79 11.39
CA ALA A 291 5.75 2.50 11.70
C ALA A 291 6.72 1.39 11.28
N GLN A 292 7.00 0.45 12.18
CA GLN A 292 7.74 -0.76 11.87
C GLN A 292 6.77 -1.94 11.87
N ILE A 293 6.73 -2.66 10.75
CA ILE A 293 5.93 -3.86 10.59
C ILE A 293 6.88 -5.03 10.37
N ASN A 294 6.90 -5.97 11.32
CA ASN A 294 7.65 -7.21 11.17
C ASN A 294 6.86 -8.17 10.29
N VAL A 295 7.51 -8.72 9.28
CA VAL A 295 6.90 -9.62 8.30
C VAL A 295 7.70 -10.91 8.25
N LYS A 296 6.96 -12.03 8.23
CA LYS A 296 7.51 -13.37 8.08
C LYS A 296 6.76 -14.11 6.99
N VAL A 297 7.46 -14.63 6.00
CA VAL A 297 6.86 -15.38 4.89
C VAL A 297 7.56 -16.71 4.75
N ARG A 298 6.80 -17.81 4.78
CA ARG A 298 7.30 -19.17 4.55
C ARG A 298 6.67 -19.74 3.30
N ASN A 299 7.51 -20.23 2.39
CA ASN A 299 7.08 -20.89 1.18
C ASN A 299 7.17 -22.42 1.35
N ASP A 300 6.04 -23.08 1.58
CA ASP A 300 5.92 -24.54 1.64
C ASP A 300 5.44 -25.14 0.29
N THR A 301 5.41 -24.34 -0.79
CA THR A 301 5.08 -24.81 -2.13
C THR A 301 6.29 -25.47 -2.82
N ASP A 302 6.05 -26.11 -3.96
CA ASP A 302 7.07 -26.74 -4.80
C ASP A 302 7.81 -25.76 -5.74
N LYS A 303 7.37 -24.49 -5.79
CA LYS A 303 7.89 -23.46 -6.71
C LYS A 303 8.38 -22.21 -5.99
N PRO A 304 9.35 -21.47 -6.55
CA PRO A 304 9.75 -20.18 -6.00
C PRO A 304 8.59 -19.17 -6.11
N ILE A 305 8.43 -18.33 -5.09
CA ILE A 305 7.41 -17.26 -5.04
C ILE A 305 8.08 -15.89 -4.93
N GLN A 306 7.50 -14.88 -5.58
CA GLN A 306 7.98 -13.49 -5.45
C GLN A 306 7.39 -12.85 -4.20
N PHE A 307 8.23 -12.27 -3.35
CA PHE A 307 7.81 -11.39 -2.27
C PHE A 307 7.86 -9.94 -2.73
N LEU A 308 6.77 -9.20 -2.51
CA LEU A 308 6.57 -7.82 -2.97
C LEU A 308 6.79 -7.61 -4.48
N PRO A 309 6.10 -8.36 -5.37
CA PRO A 309 6.07 -8.04 -6.80
C PRO A 309 5.45 -6.66 -7.08
N GLN A 310 4.66 -6.14 -6.14
CA GLN A 310 4.14 -4.79 -6.13
C GLN A 310 4.45 -4.12 -4.78
N PRO A 311 4.49 -2.78 -4.72
CA PRO A 311 4.69 -2.07 -3.46
C PRO A 311 3.60 -2.43 -2.44
N PRO A 312 3.96 -2.80 -1.21
CA PRO A 312 2.98 -3.07 -0.15
C PRO A 312 2.28 -1.77 0.25
N GLN A 313 1.04 -1.89 0.71
CA GLN A 313 0.24 -0.73 1.12
C GLN A 313 -0.06 -0.79 2.61
N LEU A 314 0.14 0.32 3.29
CA LEU A 314 -0.26 0.49 4.68
C LEU A 314 -1.24 1.67 4.76
N VAL A 315 -2.43 1.41 5.28
CA VAL A 315 -3.48 2.41 5.43
C VAL A 315 -3.81 2.57 6.90
N THR A 316 -3.70 3.80 7.40
CA THR A 316 -4.20 4.17 8.72
C THR A 316 -5.68 4.53 8.60
N LEU A 317 -6.53 4.06 9.51
CA LEU A 317 -7.98 4.32 9.46
C LEU A 317 -8.43 5.43 10.41
N LYS A 318 -7.67 5.69 11.48
CA LYS A 318 -7.95 6.72 12.50
C LYS A 318 -6.66 7.43 12.91
N PRO A 319 -6.67 8.76 13.18
CA PRO A 319 -7.81 9.67 13.17
C PRO A 319 -8.21 10.18 11.77
N LYS A 320 -7.37 9.98 10.75
CA LYS A 320 -7.67 10.28 9.33
C LYS A 320 -7.18 9.13 8.47
N ILE A 321 -7.86 8.89 7.35
CA ILE A 321 -7.38 7.94 6.35
C ILE A 321 -6.10 8.49 5.75
N TYR A 322 -5.02 7.72 5.83
CA TYR A 322 -3.71 8.08 5.27
C TYR A 322 -3.05 6.82 4.72
N TRP A 323 -2.64 6.89 3.45
CA TRP A 323 -1.83 5.87 2.79
C TRP A 323 -0.38 6.18 3.10
N ALA A 324 0.23 5.33 3.91
CA ALA A 324 1.61 5.50 4.30
C ALA A 324 2.56 5.14 3.17
N HIS A 325 3.61 5.93 3.02
CA HIS A 325 4.68 5.68 2.09
C HIS A 325 5.70 4.73 2.73
N LEU A 326 6.05 3.68 1.98
CA LEU A 326 7.17 2.80 2.32
C LEU A 326 8.48 3.59 2.24
N ILE A 327 9.29 3.50 3.29
CA ILE A 327 10.55 4.25 3.41
C ILE A 327 11.70 3.41 2.88
N ASP A 328 12.60 4.03 2.10
CA ASP A 328 13.88 3.43 1.72
C ASP A 328 14.75 3.18 2.98
N PRO A 329 15.13 1.92 3.26
CA PRO A 329 15.88 1.55 4.46
C PRO A 329 17.27 2.19 4.52
N THR A 330 17.89 2.48 3.37
CA THR A 330 19.22 3.11 3.29
C THR A 330 19.13 4.55 3.80
N LYS A 331 18.09 5.26 3.36
CA LYS A 331 17.80 6.63 3.78
C LYS A 331 17.43 6.69 5.26
N LEU A 332 16.58 5.76 5.72
CA LEU A 332 16.19 5.66 7.11
C LEU A 332 17.40 5.44 8.04
N ALA A 333 18.28 4.51 7.69
CA ALA A 333 19.48 4.21 8.46
C ALA A 333 20.41 5.45 8.57
N ALA A 334 20.62 6.17 7.46
CA ALA A 334 21.41 7.40 7.46
C ALA A 334 20.79 8.52 8.32
N ASP A 335 19.47 8.66 8.30
CA ASP A 335 18.76 9.64 9.13
C ASP A 335 18.83 9.32 10.62
N VAL A 336 18.86 8.04 11.00
CA VAL A 336 19.06 7.57 12.38
C VAL A 336 20.46 7.90 12.87
N GLU A 337 21.50 7.58 12.08
CA GLU A 337 22.90 7.92 12.41
C GLU A 337 23.07 9.42 12.58
N LYS A 338 22.57 10.21 11.62
CA LYS A 338 22.64 11.68 11.67
C LYS A 338 21.93 12.27 12.88
N SER A 339 20.81 11.66 13.30
CA SER A 339 20.07 12.11 14.49
C SER A 339 20.79 11.73 15.78
N GLY A 340 21.38 10.54 15.85
CA GLY A 340 22.24 10.09 16.93
C GLY A 340 23.45 10.99 17.12
N ASP A 341 24.17 11.30 16.05
CA ASP A 341 25.33 12.19 16.04
C ASP A 341 24.99 13.59 16.54
N LYS A 342 23.86 14.16 16.09
CA LYS A 342 23.38 15.46 16.58
C LYS A 342 23.12 15.44 18.09
N LYS A 343 22.47 14.38 18.59
CA LYS A 343 22.18 14.21 20.01
C LYS A 343 23.46 14.03 20.83
N ALA A 344 24.41 13.23 20.33
CA ALA A 344 25.71 13.04 20.97
C ALA A 344 26.52 14.34 21.03
N LYS A 345 26.57 15.12 19.94
CA LYS A 345 27.20 16.46 19.93
C LYS A 345 26.58 17.40 20.97
N TRP A 346 25.25 17.39 21.09
CA TRP A 346 24.55 18.20 22.07
C TRP A 346 24.86 17.77 23.52
N ILE A 347 24.96 16.47 23.79
CA ILE A 347 25.37 15.95 25.11
C ILE A 347 26.81 16.34 25.44
N ARG A 348 27.75 16.27 24.48
CA ARG A 348 29.14 16.71 24.68
C ARG A 348 29.20 18.20 25.00
N PHE A 349 28.49 19.03 24.23
CA PHE A 349 28.44 20.49 24.43
C PHE A 349 27.99 20.90 25.84
N TRP A 350 26.93 20.28 26.38
CA TRP A 350 26.49 20.56 27.75
C TRP A 350 27.34 19.87 28.81
N GLY A 351 27.92 18.72 28.49
CA GLY A 351 28.81 17.97 29.37
C GLY A 351 30.12 18.69 29.64
N GLU A 352 30.76 19.25 28.61
CA GLU A 352 32.03 19.98 28.70
C GLU A 352 31.94 21.20 29.63
N ASN A 353 30.75 21.79 29.76
CA ASN A 353 30.49 22.95 30.61
C ASN A 353 29.96 22.59 32.01
N ALA A 354 30.01 21.31 32.41
CA ALA A 354 29.57 20.89 33.75
C ALA A 354 30.49 21.45 34.84
N THR A 355 29.89 22.14 35.82
CA THR A 355 30.58 22.73 36.98
C THR A 355 29.98 22.19 38.27
N GLN A 356 30.81 22.06 39.29
CA GLN A 356 30.41 21.73 40.66
C GLN A 356 30.80 22.87 41.61
N THR A 357 29.97 23.09 42.62
CA THR A 357 30.23 24.12 43.64
C THR A 357 31.00 23.50 44.79
N LEU A 358 32.25 23.91 44.98
CA LEU A 358 33.04 23.57 46.15
C LEU A 358 32.82 24.63 47.24
N THR A 359 32.34 24.20 48.39
CA THR A 359 32.12 25.05 49.57
C THR A 359 33.26 24.83 50.55
N THR A 360 34.17 25.81 50.65
CA THR A 360 35.24 25.79 51.65
C THR A 360 34.83 26.61 52.86
N THR A 361 34.94 26.02 54.04
CA THR A 361 34.66 26.72 55.29
C THR A 361 35.96 26.89 56.06
N ALA A 362 36.38 28.13 56.27
CA ALA A 362 37.59 28.46 57.01
C ALA A 362 37.21 28.93 58.42
N ILE A 363 37.78 28.28 59.44
CA ILE A 363 37.75 28.77 60.83
C ILE A 363 39.01 29.60 61.03
N GLY A 364 38.86 30.93 61.09
CA GLY A 364 39.95 31.87 61.32
C GLY A 364 39.53 32.87 62.38
N PRO A 365 40.47 33.42 63.18
CA PRO A 365 40.13 34.43 64.18
C PRO A 365 39.42 35.59 63.46
N ALA A 366 38.37 36.11 64.10
CA ALA A 366 37.58 37.21 63.57
C ALA A 366 38.49 38.29 62.98
N PHE A 367 38.44 38.48 61.66
CA PHE A 367 38.97 39.68 61.02
C PHE A 367 38.08 40.84 61.47
N ASN A 368 38.42 41.38 62.62
CA ASN A 368 37.86 42.60 63.16
C ASN A 368 39.00 43.59 63.28
N GLY A 369 38.99 44.62 62.44
CA GLY A 369 39.92 45.74 62.55
C GLY A 369 40.40 46.23 61.21
N GLY A 370 39.93 47.42 60.81
CA GLY A 370 40.55 48.20 59.76
C GLY A 370 42.02 48.48 60.08
N GLY A 371 42.85 48.39 59.06
CA GLY A 371 44.28 48.72 59.12
C GLY A 371 44.85 48.59 57.72
N GLY A 372 45.12 49.72 57.08
CA GLY A 372 45.59 49.77 55.70
C GLY A 372 46.94 49.08 55.51
N TYR A 373 47.09 48.40 54.38
CA TYR A 373 48.38 48.15 53.75
C TYR A 373 48.29 48.58 52.30
N TRP A 374 48.95 49.71 52.01
CA TRP A 374 49.35 50.14 50.68
C TRP A 374 50.45 49.21 50.15
N GLY A 375 50.38 48.81 48.88
CA GLY A 375 51.53 48.21 48.19
C GLY A 375 51.24 47.56 46.83
N GLY A 376 51.39 48.35 45.74
CA GLY A 376 51.65 47.91 44.35
C GLY A 376 50.43 47.40 43.57
N GLY A 377 49.89 48.12 42.58
CA GLY A 377 50.47 48.29 41.23
C GLY A 377 50.49 46.92 40.53
N TYR A 378 49.57 46.57 39.63
CA TYR A 378 49.50 47.05 38.24
C TYR A 378 48.05 47.14 37.74
N TRP A 379 47.70 48.30 37.17
CA TRP A 379 46.60 48.45 36.23
C TRP A 379 47.08 48.02 34.84
N GLY A 380 46.29 47.19 34.15
CA GLY A 380 46.53 46.83 32.77
C GLY A 380 45.30 46.22 32.09
N GLY A 381 44.56 47.05 31.34
CA GLY A 381 43.82 46.63 30.14
C GLY A 381 42.37 46.19 30.34
N GLY A 382 41.43 47.08 30.02
CA GLY A 382 40.01 46.77 29.91
C GLY A 382 39.68 45.92 28.68
N GLY A 383 38.69 45.04 28.84
CA GLY A 383 38.03 44.29 27.78
C GLY A 383 36.71 43.75 28.30
N TRP A 384 35.59 44.26 27.77
CA TRP A 384 34.23 43.92 28.16
C TRP A 384 33.87 42.48 27.78
N GLY A 385 33.22 41.74 28.70
CA GLY A 385 32.39 40.58 28.39
C GLY A 385 32.75 39.30 29.14
N GLY A 386 32.01 38.98 30.20
CA GLY A 386 32.02 37.65 30.83
C GLY A 386 31.93 37.73 32.35
N ASN A 387 30.75 37.43 32.91
CA ASN A 387 30.52 37.28 34.34
C ASN A 387 31.45 36.21 34.92
N ASN A 388 32.57 36.63 35.50
CA ASN A 388 33.40 35.80 36.39
C ASN A 388 34.08 36.71 37.42
N VAL A 389 33.28 37.17 38.39
CA VAL A 389 33.80 37.69 39.66
C VAL A 389 33.39 36.70 40.76
N PRO A 390 34.32 36.27 41.64
CA PRO A 390 33.96 35.44 42.78
C PRO A 390 33.05 36.27 43.69
N PHE A 391 31.77 35.93 43.73
CA PHE A 391 30.84 36.56 44.66
C PHE A 391 31.20 36.16 46.10
N TRP A 392 31.88 37.04 46.82
CA TRP A 392 32.03 36.98 48.27
C TRP A 392 30.67 37.28 48.92
N ASN A 393 29.86 36.25 49.17
CA ASN A 393 28.62 36.40 49.89
C ASN A 393 28.87 36.10 51.38
N ASN A 394 29.30 37.13 52.13
CA ASN A 394 29.54 37.00 53.56
C ASN A 394 28.19 37.00 54.31
N ARG A 395 27.56 35.82 54.45
CA ARG A 395 26.43 35.64 55.38
C ARG A 395 26.98 35.76 56.80
N ARG A 396 26.83 36.94 57.41
CA ARG A 396 27.06 37.16 58.83
C ARG A 396 26.12 36.27 59.65
N ASN A 397 26.61 35.11 60.08
CA ASN A 397 26.09 34.40 61.23
C ASN A 397 27.23 34.23 62.24
N ASN A 398 26.84 34.29 63.51
CA ASN A 398 27.64 34.69 64.67
C ASN A 398 28.64 33.62 65.15
N SER A 399 29.60 33.26 64.31
CA SER A 399 30.73 32.38 64.67
C SER A 399 31.89 32.63 63.70
N ASN A 400 33.13 32.44 64.16
CA ASN A 400 34.41 32.69 63.46
C ASN A 400 34.62 31.86 62.16
N MET A 401 33.64 31.82 61.27
CA MET A 401 33.58 30.95 60.10
C MET A 401 33.24 31.75 58.84
N SER A 402 34.17 31.76 57.89
CA SER A 402 33.92 32.29 56.55
C SER A 402 33.63 31.15 55.58
N ILE A 403 32.54 31.26 54.83
CA ILE A 403 32.15 30.28 53.80
C ILE A 403 32.48 30.87 52.42
N MET A 404 33.28 30.15 51.63
CA MET A 404 33.62 30.49 50.26
C MET A 404 33.06 29.44 49.31
N ASN A 405 32.32 29.88 48.29
CA ASN A 405 31.80 29.02 47.23
C ASN A 405 32.59 29.28 45.94
N THR A 406 33.24 28.24 45.42
CA THR A 406 34.00 28.31 44.17
C THR A 406 33.41 27.32 43.16
N GLN A 407 33.12 27.79 41.95
CA GLN A 407 32.72 26.91 40.85
C GLN A 407 33.97 26.30 40.21
N ILE A 408 34.04 24.97 40.18
CA ILE A 408 35.16 24.23 39.61
C ILE A 408 34.60 23.24 38.58
N PRO A 409 35.33 22.93 37.48
CA PRO A 409 34.90 21.90 36.54
C PRO A 409 34.55 20.59 37.25
N ASP A 410 33.41 20.00 36.90
CA ASP A 410 33.01 18.69 37.37
C ASP A 410 33.51 17.64 36.36
N TYR A 411 34.75 17.18 36.56
CA TYR A 411 35.38 16.16 35.72
C TYR A 411 34.59 14.83 35.72
N ALA A 412 33.87 14.51 36.80
CA ALA A 412 33.06 13.29 36.87
C ALA A 412 31.78 13.43 36.02
N ALA A 413 31.13 14.60 36.05
CA ALA A 413 30.00 14.89 35.17
C ALA A 413 30.42 15.00 33.69
N GLN A 414 31.58 15.60 33.41
CA GLN A 414 32.17 15.63 32.06
C GLN A 414 32.42 14.21 31.53
N ALA A 415 33.06 13.34 32.32
CA ALA A 415 33.31 11.95 31.94
C ALA A 415 32.00 11.16 31.70
N ARG A 416 30.99 11.32 32.57
CA ARG A 416 29.67 10.70 32.37
C ARG A 416 28.96 11.21 31.12
N ALA A 417 29.08 12.50 30.79
CA ALA A 417 28.50 13.07 29.59
C ALA A 417 29.19 12.56 28.31
N LEU A 418 30.52 12.43 28.34
CA LEU A 418 31.29 11.83 27.24
C LEU A 418 30.90 10.36 27.02
N GLN A 419 30.80 9.58 28.09
CA GLN A 419 30.33 8.20 28.03
C GLN A 419 28.92 8.13 27.45
N LYS A 420 27.99 8.93 27.97
CA LYS A 420 26.61 8.99 27.47
C LYS A 420 26.53 9.40 25.99
N ALA A 421 27.39 10.30 25.53
CA ALA A 421 27.46 10.69 24.13
C ALA A 421 28.00 9.56 23.23
N ALA A 422 28.99 8.80 23.72
CA ALA A 422 29.49 7.61 23.05
C ALA A 422 28.40 6.53 22.95
N ASP A 423 27.72 6.23 24.06
CA ASP A 423 26.62 5.26 24.13
C ASP A 423 25.49 5.62 23.14
N VAL A 424 25.13 6.91 23.03
CA VAL A 424 24.12 7.39 22.07
C VAL A 424 24.57 7.19 20.62
N THR A 425 25.85 7.43 20.32
CA THR A 425 26.41 7.24 18.98
C THR A 425 26.39 5.76 18.61
N GLU A 426 26.93 4.91 19.48
CA GLU A 426 26.97 3.46 19.28
C GLU A 426 25.58 2.85 19.15
N SER A 427 24.64 3.26 20.02
CA SER A 427 23.25 2.82 19.94
C SER A 427 22.58 3.21 18.62
N SER A 428 22.85 4.42 18.10
CA SER A 428 22.30 4.86 16.82
C SER A 428 22.90 4.10 15.63
N GLN A 429 24.21 3.82 15.64
CA GLN A 429 24.89 3.02 14.62
C GLN A 429 24.34 1.59 14.62
N ARG A 430 24.24 0.96 15.79
CA ARG A 430 23.64 -0.38 15.94
C ARG A 430 22.20 -0.43 15.42
N THR A 431 21.42 0.62 15.68
CA THR A 431 20.05 0.71 15.16
C THR A 431 20.02 0.84 13.64
N ALA A 432 20.91 1.64 13.06
CA ALA A 432 21.02 1.81 11.61
C ALA A 432 21.49 0.54 10.91
N GLU A 433 22.45 -0.19 11.49
CA GLU A 433 22.87 -1.52 11.01
C GLU A 433 21.74 -2.53 11.08
N ASN A 434 20.99 -2.55 12.19
CA ASN A 434 19.81 -3.40 12.31
C ASN A 434 18.77 -3.08 11.23
N ILE A 435 18.51 -1.79 10.93
CA ILE A 435 17.62 -1.41 9.82
C ILE A 435 18.15 -1.99 8.51
N ARG A 436 19.43 -1.79 8.17
CA ARG A 436 20.02 -2.28 6.92
C ARG A 436 19.92 -3.80 6.78
N ASN A 437 20.12 -4.54 7.87
CA ASN A 437 20.17 -6.00 7.86
C ASN A 437 18.79 -6.66 7.95
N SER A 438 17.82 -6.02 8.61
CA SER A 438 16.47 -6.57 8.82
C SER A 438 15.45 -6.07 7.80
N SER A 439 15.75 -5.04 7.01
CA SER A 439 14.78 -4.48 6.07
C SER A 439 14.50 -5.43 4.92
N LEU A 440 13.22 -5.62 4.64
CA LEU A 440 12.79 -6.43 3.50
C LEU A 440 12.59 -5.58 2.25
N GLY A 441 12.97 -6.14 1.12
CA GLY A 441 12.68 -5.61 -0.22
C GLY A 441 12.09 -6.69 -1.12
N ALA A 442 11.82 -6.33 -2.37
CA ALA A 442 11.36 -7.30 -3.37
C ALA A 442 12.42 -8.40 -3.56
N THR A 443 12.01 -9.67 -3.37
CA THR A 443 12.93 -10.81 -3.44
C THR A 443 12.18 -12.10 -3.77
N THR A 444 12.90 -13.12 -4.22
CA THR A 444 12.33 -14.44 -4.52
C THR A 444 12.56 -15.40 -3.34
N ILE A 445 11.50 -16.06 -2.87
CA ILE A 445 11.53 -17.05 -1.79
C ILE A 445 11.47 -18.45 -2.41
N ALA A 446 12.56 -19.21 -2.30
CA ALA A 446 12.62 -20.58 -2.81
C ALA A 446 11.73 -21.56 -2.00
N PRO A 447 11.37 -22.73 -2.56
CA PRO A 447 10.67 -23.80 -1.83
C PRO A 447 11.35 -24.16 -0.51
N GLY A 448 10.56 -24.28 0.56
CA GLY A 448 11.01 -24.58 1.92
C GLY A 448 11.73 -23.44 2.66
N GLN A 449 11.96 -22.29 2.03
CA GLN A 449 12.63 -21.15 2.64
C GLN A 449 11.66 -20.26 3.43
N THR A 450 12.22 -19.56 4.41
CA THR A 450 11.52 -18.55 5.20
C THR A 450 12.23 -17.20 5.06
N LEU A 451 11.48 -16.17 4.71
CA LEU A 451 11.89 -14.78 4.71
C LEU A 451 11.40 -14.11 6.00
N GLU A 452 12.26 -13.38 6.68
CA GLU A 452 11.93 -12.67 7.91
C GLU A 452 12.65 -11.32 7.98
N GLY A 453 11.92 -10.28 8.38
CA GLY A 453 12.46 -8.94 8.50
C GLY A 453 11.39 -7.89 8.75
N SER A 454 11.68 -6.63 8.45
CA SER A 454 10.83 -5.48 8.75
C SER A 454 10.60 -4.59 7.53
N LEU A 455 9.41 -3.98 7.48
CA LEU A 455 9.05 -2.89 6.59
C LEU A 455 8.83 -1.62 7.42
N TYR A 456 9.28 -0.47 6.89
CA TYR A 456 9.22 0.81 7.57
C TYR A 456 8.36 1.80 6.79
N TYR A 457 7.42 2.47 7.46
CA TYR A 457 6.48 3.41 6.86
C TYR A 457 6.50 4.77 7.55
N ASP A 458 6.17 5.83 6.82
CA ASP A 458 6.19 7.23 7.26
C ASP A 458 4.99 7.65 8.11
N VAL A 459 4.56 6.78 9.04
CA VAL A 459 3.45 7.07 9.96
C VAL A 459 3.96 7.22 11.38
N PRO A 460 3.81 8.40 12.00
CA PRO A 460 4.15 8.58 13.41
C PRO A 460 3.10 7.90 14.30
N ASN A 461 3.56 7.23 15.36
CA ASN A 461 2.71 6.58 16.36
C ASN A 461 1.63 5.66 15.76
N PHE A 462 1.96 4.88 14.73
CA PHE A 462 1.03 3.93 14.14
C PHE A 462 0.59 2.89 15.17
N LYS A 463 -0.73 2.83 15.42
CA LYS A 463 -1.34 1.91 16.40
C LYS A 463 -2.35 0.95 15.80
N ASN A 464 -2.93 1.32 14.65
CA ASN A 464 -4.01 0.60 14.01
C ASN A 464 -4.11 0.96 12.53
N GLY A 465 -4.49 0.00 11.72
CA GLY A 465 -4.59 0.15 10.27
C GLY A 465 -4.60 -1.20 9.57
N ILE A 466 -4.54 -1.13 8.25
CA ILE A 466 -4.56 -2.30 7.36
C ILE A 466 -3.24 -2.34 6.63
N ILE A 467 -2.61 -3.50 6.57
CA ILE A 467 -1.47 -3.74 5.70
C ILE A 467 -1.81 -4.80 4.64
N ASP A 468 -1.53 -4.45 3.39
CA ASP A 468 -1.59 -5.35 2.24
C ASP A 468 -0.17 -5.76 1.85
N LEU A 469 0.09 -7.07 1.91
CA LEU A 469 1.35 -7.69 1.55
C LEU A 469 1.21 -8.56 0.30
N PRO A 470 1.66 -8.08 -0.88
CA PRO A 470 1.71 -8.88 -2.09
C PRO A 470 2.75 -10.01 -1.98
N VAL A 471 2.31 -11.27 -2.14
CA VAL A 471 3.16 -12.46 -2.15
C VAL A 471 2.71 -13.38 -3.28
N GLY A 472 3.57 -13.55 -4.29
CA GLY A 472 3.26 -14.26 -5.52
C GLY A 472 2.13 -13.57 -6.28
N GLN A 473 1.08 -14.34 -6.60
CA GLN A 473 -0.13 -13.84 -7.27
C GLN A 473 -1.24 -13.44 -6.27
N ALA A 474 -0.98 -13.51 -4.97
CA ALA A 474 -1.95 -13.23 -3.91
C ALA A 474 -1.56 -11.98 -3.09
N THR A 475 -2.54 -11.36 -2.46
CA THR A 475 -2.35 -10.31 -1.45
C THR A 475 -2.80 -10.84 -0.10
N PHE A 476 -1.96 -10.72 0.91
CA PHE A 476 -2.29 -11.06 2.30
C PHE A 476 -2.60 -9.76 3.05
N GLU A 477 -3.80 -9.65 3.58
CA GLU A 477 -4.30 -8.45 4.26
C GLU A 477 -4.42 -8.72 5.76
N PHE A 478 -3.80 -7.85 6.56
CA PHE A 478 -3.85 -7.91 8.02
C PHE A 478 -4.44 -6.62 8.56
N GLU A 479 -5.46 -6.74 9.41
CA GLU A 479 -6.11 -5.61 10.06
C GLU A 479 -5.72 -5.57 11.53
N PHE A 480 -5.07 -4.48 11.92
CA PHE A 480 -4.71 -4.23 13.29
C PHE A 480 -5.74 -3.30 13.93
N PRO A 481 -6.63 -3.80 14.81
CA PRO A 481 -7.67 -2.99 15.42
C PRO A 481 -7.05 -1.96 16.40
N PRO A 482 -7.77 -0.85 16.69
CA PRO A 482 -7.36 0.09 17.73
C PRO A 482 -7.26 -0.63 19.08
N ARG A 483 -6.06 -0.59 19.67
CA ARG A 483 -5.79 -1.05 21.05
C ARG A 483 -6.31 -0.09 22.10
#